data_AF-A0A962H2A5-F1
#
_entry.id   AF-A0A962H2A5-F1
#
_cell.length_a   1.000
_cell.length_b   1.000
_cell.length_c   1.000
_cell.angle_alpha   90.00
_cell.angle_beta   90.00
_cell.angle_gamma   90.00
#
_symmetry.space_group_name_H-M   'P 1'
#
loop_
_entity.id
_entity.type
_entity.pdbx_description
1 polymer ?
#
loop_
_entity_poly.entity_id
_entity_poly.type
_entity_poly.pdbx_seq_one_letter_code
_entity_poly.pdbx_strand_id
1 'polypeptide(L)'
;MPGSTSTLRLGLATVLLSLVACSNAPTRADIVDPYQPKPYVQLQTPEWARDAAIYQLNTRQFTPEGTFRAAERELPRLKALGVKILWLMPIHEIGVK
;
A
#
# COMPACT_ATOMS: atom_id res chain seq x y z
N MET A 1 53.55 48.06 26.85
CA MET A 1 53.58 46.71 26.25
C MET A 1 52.22 46.04 26.39
N PRO A 2 51.30 46.18 25.41
CA PRO A 2 50.00 45.52 25.43
C PRO A 2 49.97 44.41 24.35
N GLY A 3 50.26 43.15 24.72
CA GLY A 3 50.41 42.09 23.71
C GLY A 3 49.97 40.68 24.10
N SER A 4 49.50 40.44 25.32
CA SER A 4 49.27 39.07 25.83
C SER A 4 47.79 38.68 25.95
N THR A 5 46.86 39.63 26.09
CA THR A 5 45.42 39.35 26.26
C THR A 5 44.66 39.16 24.95
N SER A 6 45.20 39.64 23.82
CA SER A 6 44.56 39.53 22.50
C SER A 6 44.73 38.14 21.88
N THR A 7 45.90 37.52 22.04
CA THR A 7 46.22 36.18 21.51
C THR A 7 45.44 35.07 22.22
N LEU A 8 45.18 35.21 23.53
CA LEU A 8 44.40 34.24 24.30
C LEU A 8 42.92 34.24 23.94
N ARG A 9 42.35 35.43 23.65
CA ARG A 9 40.96 35.59 23.20
C ARG A 9 40.75 35.09 21.78
N LEU A 10 41.72 35.31 20.90
CA LEU A 10 41.68 34.80 19.53
C LEU A 10 41.78 33.27 19.49
N GLY A 11 42.63 32.67 20.35
CA GLY A 11 42.76 31.21 20.48
C GLY A 11 41.52 30.54 21.07
N LEU A 12 40.85 31.17 22.04
CA LEU A 12 39.60 30.63 22.60
C LEU A 12 38.46 30.69 21.58
N ALA A 13 38.40 31.74 20.76
CA ALA A 13 37.38 31.91 19.73
C ALA A 13 37.52 30.89 18.58
N THR A 14 38.75 30.56 18.16
CA THR A 14 38.98 29.53 17.13
C THR A 14 38.66 28.12 17.63
N VAL A 15 38.92 27.81 18.90
CA VAL A 15 38.55 26.52 19.51
C VAL A 15 37.03 26.38 19.65
N LEU A 16 36.32 27.46 20.01
CA LEU A 16 34.86 27.42 20.07
C LEU A 16 34.23 27.20 18.69
N LEU A 17 34.80 27.81 17.65
CA LEU A 17 34.29 27.71 16.28
C LEU A 17 34.47 26.30 15.68
N SER A 18 35.58 25.62 15.99
CA SER A 18 35.82 24.25 15.53
C SER A 18 34.92 23.22 16.22
N LEU A 19 34.61 23.40 17.51
CA LEU A 19 33.66 22.55 18.25
C LEU A 19 32.23 22.64 17.69
N VAL A 20 31.77 23.84 17.31
CA VAL A 20 30.44 24.05 16.71
C VAL A 20 30.35 23.43 15.31
N ALA A 21 31.45 23.42 14.55
CA ALA A 21 31.49 22.77 13.24
C ALA A 21 31.38 21.23 13.34
N CYS A 22 31.90 20.61 14.41
CA CYS A 22 31.81 19.18 14.63
C CYS A 22 30.40 18.68 14.99
N SER A 23 29.53 19.55 15.54
CA SER A 23 28.14 19.18 15.90
C SER A 23 27.14 19.25 14.73
N ASN A 24 27.51 19.86 13.61
CA ASN A 24 26.61 20.10 12.46
C ASN A 24 26.95 19.24 11.23
N ALA A 25 27.74 18.17 11.39
CA ALA A 25 27.95 17.22 10.30
C ALA A 25 26.62 16.49 10.00
N PRO A 26 26.14 16.47 8.74
CA PRO A 26 24.95 15.72 8.39
C PRO A 26 25.19 14.24 8.70
N THR A 27 24.26 13.66 9.46
CA THR A 27 24.35 12.27 9.88
C THR A 27 24.03 11.40 8.68
N ARG A 28 24.49 10.14 8.63
CA ARG A 28 24.17 9.19 7.53
C ARG A 28 22.66 9.03 7.28
N ALA A 29 21.82 9.38 8.26
CA ALA A 29 20.36 9.41 8.16
C ALA A 29 19.81 10.52 7.25
N ASP A 30 20.57 11.58 6.98
CA ASP A 30 20.14 12.73 6.15
C ASP A 30 20.35 12.48 4.64
N ILE A 31 20.97 11.34 4.29
CA ILE A 31 21.20 10.91 2.91
C ILE A 31 19.94 10.19 2.43
N VAL A 32 19.18 10.84 1.55
CA VAL A 32 17.98 10.24 0.93
C VAL A 32 18.44 9.12 -0.01
N ASP A 33 18.40 7.88 0.46
CA ASP A 33 18.73 6.70 -0.35
C ASP A 33 17.53 6.33 -1.25
N PRO A 34 17.64 6.49 -2.58
CA PRO A 34 16.54 6.19 -3.51
C PRO A 34 16.22 4.69 -3.60
N TYR A 35 17.06 3.82 -3.03
CA TYR A 35 16.89 2.36 -3.04
C TYR A 35 16.23 1.81 -1.78
N GLN A 36 15.68 2.67 -0.91
CA GLN A 36 14.89 2.19 0.22
C GLN A 36 13.60 1.50 -0.26
N PRO A 37 13.32 0.26 0.22
CA PRO A 37 12.08 -0.42 -0.09
C PRO A 37 10.89 0.38 0.46
N LYS A 38 10.00 0.82 -0.44
CA LYS A 38 8.70 1.35 -0.04
C LYS A 38 7.85 0.19 0.48
N PRO A 39 6.92 0.44 1.43
CA PRO A 39 5.95 -0.56 1.85
C PRO A 39 5.28 -1.18 0.62
N TYR A 40 5.30 -2.52 0.56
CA TYR A 40 4.89 -3.28 -0.63
C TYR A 40 3.40 -3.08 -0.98
N VAL A 41 2.59 -2.68 0.01
CA VAL A 41 1.14 -2.48 -0.15
C VAL A 41 0.73 -1.17 0.51
N GLN A 42 0.24 -0.22 -0.29
CA GLN A 42 -0.37 1.03 0.18
C GLN A 42 -1.92 0.97 0.14
N LEU A 43 -2.48 -0.15 -0.32
CA LEU A 43 -3.92 -0.33 -0.47
C LEU A 43 -4.52 -0.87 0.82
N GLN A 44 -5.49 -0.14 1.38
CA GLN A 44 -6.31 -0.65 2.47
C GLN A 44 -7.48 -1.44 1.90
N THR A 45 -7.51 -2.74 2.16
CA THR A 45 -8.64 -3.60 1.79
C THR A 45 -9.81 -3.32 2.73
N PRO A 46 -11.04 -3.12 2.21
CA PRO A 46 -12.21 -2.92 3.06
C PRO A 46 -12.46 -4.17 3.92
N GLU A 47 -12.93 -3.97 5.15
CA GLU A 47 -13.14 -5.05 6.13
C GLU A 47 -14.00 -6.18 5.57
N TRP A 48 -15.10 -5.83 4.88
CA TRP A 48 -16.03 -6.81 4.33
C TRP A 48 -15.36 -7.78 3.34
N ALA A 49 -14.25 -7.39 2.68
CA ALA A 49 -13.61 -8.22 1.67
C ALA A 49 -12.65 -9.26 2.27
N ARG A 50 -12.29 -9.15 3.56
CA ARG A 50 -11.34 -10.07 4.22
C ARG A 50 -11.82 -11.52 4.22
N ASP A 51 -13.12 -11.72 4.47
CA ASP A 51 -13.74 -13.04 4.58
C ASP A 51 -14.83 -13.27 3.51
N ALA A 52 -14.75 -12.56 2.38
CA ALA A 52 -15.76 -12.64 1.33
C ALA A 52 -15.61 -13.92 0.49
N ALA A 53 -16.58 -14.83 0.59
CA ALA A 53 -16.66 -16.00 -0.29
C ALA A 53 -17.06 -15.60 -1.71
N ILE A 54 -16.27 -16.07 -2.69
CA ILE A 54 -16.51 -15.89 -4.13
C ILE A 54 -17.11 -17.18 -4.69
N TYR A 55 -18.25 -17.07 -5.37
CA TYR A 55 -18.87 -18.18 -6.08
C TYR A 55 -18.80 -17.95 -7.59
N GLN A 56 -18.19 -18.89 -8.30
CA GLN A 56 -18.14 -18.89 -9.75
C GLN A 56 -19.43 -19.51 -10.31
N LEU A 57 -20.18 -18.72 -11.07
CA LEU A 57 -21.49 -19.09 -11.60
C LEU A 57 -21.45 -19.08 -13.13
N ASN A 58 -21.74 -20.22 -13.75
CA ASN A 58 -21.97 -20.32 -15.19
C ASN A 58 -23.47 -20.24 -15.46
N THR A 59 -23.94 -19.11 -15.99
CA THR A 59 -25.38 -18.85 -16.18
C THR A 59 -26.06 -19.94 -17.01
N ARG A 60 -25.38 -20.50 -18.01
CA ARG A 60 -25.92 -21.54 -18.92
C ARG A 60 -26.19 -22.88 -18.24
N GLN A 61 -25.46 -23.19 -17.18
CA GLN A 61 -25.51 -24.50 -16.49
C GLN A 61 -26.11 -24.40 -15.09
N PHE A 62 -26.23 -23.18 -14.57
CA PHE A 62 -26.68 -22.95 -13.21
C PHE A 62 -28.18 -23.24 -13.01
N THR A 63 -28.98 -22.96 -14.04
CA THR A 63 -30.43 -23.25 -14.06
C THR A 63 -30.78 -23.98 -15.34
N PRO A 64 -31.87 -24.79 -15.36
CA PRO A 64 -32.34 -25.44 -16.59
C PRO A 64 -32.61 -24.46 -17.73
N GLU A 65 -33.12 -23.25 -17.42
CA GLU A 65 -33.39 -22.22 -18.42
C GLU A 65 -32.13 -21.53 -18.93
N GLY A 66 -31.03 -21.57 -18.18
CA GLY A 66 -29.76 -20.97 -18.58
C GLY A 66 -29.77 -19.43 -18.68
N THR A 67 -30.73 -18.74 -18.03
CA THR A 67 -30.91 -17.28 -18.13
C THR A 67 -30.54 -16.54 -16.84
N PHE A 68 -30.23 -15.25 -16.95
CA PHE A 68 -30.01 -14.39 -15.77
C PHE A 68 -31.25 -14.28 -14.89
N ARG A 69 -32.45 -14.19 -15.48
CA ARG A 69 -33.71 -14.17 -14.73
C ARG A 69 -33.91 -15.42 -13.89
N ALA A 70 -33.54 -16.58 -14.42
CA ALA A 70 -33.60 -17.81 -13.66
C ALA A 70 -32.54 -17.83 -12.54
N ALA A 71 -31.32 -17.38 -12.82
CA ALA A 71 -30.26 -17.28 -11.82
C ALA A 71 -30.58 -16.27 -10.70
N GLU A 72 -31.25 -15.16 -11.01
CA GLU A 72 -31.70 -14.13 -10.05
C GLU A 72 -32.60 -14.73 -8.95
N ARG A 73 -33.45 -15.70 -9.30
CA ARG A 73 -34.34 -16.37 -8.34
C ARG A 73 -33.60 -17.22 -7.30
N GLU A 74 -32.38 -17.65 -7.61
CA GLU A 74 -31.53 -18.47 -6.74
C GLU A 74 -30.60 -17.63 -5.84
N LEU A 75 -30.50 -16.32 -6.06
CA LEU A 75 -29.65 -15.44 -5.26
C LEU A 75 -29.92 -15.51 -3.75
N PRO A 76 -31.18 -15.63 -3.26
CA PRO A 76 -31.45 -15.81 -1.84
C PRO A 76 -30.76 -17.05 -1.26
N ARG A 77 -30.74 -18.16 -2.00
CA ARG A 77 -30.07 -19.40 -1.60
C ARG A 77 -28.54 -19.21 -1.54
N LEU A 78 -27.95 -18.56 -2.53
CA LEU A 78 -26.51 -18.26 -2.54
C LEU A 78 -26.10 -17.35 -1.38
N LYS A 79 -26.93 -16.35 -1.08
CA LYS A 79 -26.72 -15.48 0.09
C LYS A 79 -26.79 -16.25 1.41
N ALA A 80 -27.75 -17.19 1.54
CA ALA A 80 -27.87 -18.03 2.72
C ALA A 80 -26.64 -18.95 2.93
N LEU A 81 -25.94 -19.31 1.85
CA LEU A 81 -24.68 -20.07 1.89
C LEU A 81 -23.45 -19.19 2.24
N GLY A 82 -23.63 -17.89 2.47
CA GLY A 82 -22.53 -16.97 2.82
C GLY A 82 -21.74 -16.44 1.63
N VAL A 83 -22.21 -16.67 0.39
CA VAL A 83 -21.60 -16.10 -0.80
C VAL A 83 -21.77 -14.57 -0.79
N LYS A 84 -20.66 -13.85 -0.94
CA LYS A 84 -20.64 -12.37 -1.00
C LYS A 84 -20.35 -11.83 -2.38
N ILE A 85 -19.61 -12.58 -3.20
CA ILE A 85 -19.21 -12.15 -4.54
C ILE A 85 -19.60 -13.24 -5.54
N LEU A 86 -20.26 -12.84 -6.63
CA LEU A 86 -20.55 -13.72 -7.76
C LEU A 86 -19.61 -13.42 -8.91
N TRP A 87 -18.90 -14.44 -9.37
CA TRP A 87 -18.08 -14.37 -10.58
C TRP A 87 -18.81 -15.08 -11.70
N LEU A 88 -19.36 -14.31 -12.63
CA LEU A 88 -20.06 -14.82 -13.80
C LEU A 88 -19.07 -15.30 -14.87
N MET A 89 -19.31 -16.51 -15.38
CA MET A 89 -18.54 -17.13 -16.46
C MET A 89 -19.34 -17.14 -17.78
N PRO A 90 -18.65 -17.06 -18.94
CA PRO A 90 -18.82 -15.98 -19.92
C PRO A 90 -20.27 -15.67 -20.27
N ILE A 91 -20.63 -14.40 -20.25
CA ILE A 91 -21.99 -13.93 -20.56
C ILE A 91 -22.25 -13.73 -22.05
N HIS A 92 -21.19 -13.72 -22.86
CA HIS A 92 -21.25 -13.55 -24.31
C HIS A 92 -21.66 -14.84 -25.03
N GLU A 93 -22.11 -14.73 -26.27
CA GLU A 93 -22.47 -15.88 -27.09
C GLU A 93 -21.27 -16.81 -27.36
N ILE A 94 -21.56 -18.09 -27.64
CA ILE A 94 -20.52 -19.07 -27.98
C ILE A 94 -20.17 -18.87 -29.45
N GLY A 95 -18.88 -18.64 -29.74
CA GLY A 95 -18.40 -18.51 -31.11
C GLY A 95 -18.71 -19.74 -31.95
N VAL A 96 -19.28 -19.53 -33.12
CA VAL A 96 -19.46 -20.57 -34.14
C VAL A 96 -18.22 -20.57 -35.05
N LYS A 97 -17.76 -21.75 -35.46
CA LYS A 97 -16.59 -21.92 -36.34
C LYS A 97 -16.87 -21.44 -37.76
#